data_AF-A0A0M4GAA1-F1
#
_entry.id   AF-A0A0M4GAA1-F1
#
_cell.length_a   1.000
_cell.length_b   1.000
_cell.length_c   1.000
_cell.angle_alpha   90.00
_cell.angle_beta   90.00
_cell.angle_gamma   90.00
#
_symmetry.space_group_name_H-M   'P 1'
#
loop_
_entity.id
_entity.type
_entity.pdbx_description
1 polymer ?
#
loop_
_entity_poly.entity_id
_entity_poly.type
_entity_poly.pdbx_seq_one_letter_code
_entity_poly.pdbx_strand_id
1 'polypeptide(L)'
;MKRLIIALCFMLVGCNSSGDGSDSEEVGAFDLKGLITEIDQAGNAVLMDDETNGLVWVSVKKPDSMERFQVGQEIVVWTEGAIRESYPAQATALNIEIISTPQSELNHLIASEKTLPDSFSELAFKRKTAPFHQYLVKNADNSSEFKDLWHLYGLETGLPEINFDEEVVLFIGVQESGSCPYTNVESGISAGKKSFNVTLVEPGGNCTADATPRTFVFKVDNDQFMKLESVSITQSGIDTRVPLK
;
A
#
# COMPACT_ATOMS: atom_id res chain seq x y z
N MET A 1 31.87 -77.37 -0.29
CA MET A 1 30.40 -77.41 -0.43
C MET A 1 29.86 -76.01 -0.14
N LYS A 2 28.99 -75.48 -1.02
CA LYS A 2 28.26 -74.18 -0.96
C LYS A 2 29.18 -72.93 -0.99
N ARG A 3 29.38 -72.16 -2.08
CA ARG A 3 28.42 -71.43 -2.95
C ARG A 3 27.27 -70.86 -2.10
N LEU A 4 26.96 -69.56 -2.09
CA LEU A 4 26.35 -68.89 -3.23
C LEU A 4 25.84 -67.47 -2.82
N ILE A 5 26.12 -66.46 -3.66
CA ILE A 5 25.32 -65.24 -4.02
C ILE A 5 25.11 -64.15 -2.95
N ILE A 6 25.68 -62.94 -3.07
CA ILE A 6 25.54 -61.84 -4.08
C ILE A 6 24.21 -61.09 -3.98
N ALA A 7 24.33 -59.82 -3.59
CA ALA A 7 23.33 -58.78 -3.68
C ALA A 7 22.89 -58.55 -5.15
N LEU A 8 21.59 -58.38 -5.41
CA LEU A 8 21.14 -57.83 -6.68
C LEU A 8 19.75 -57.17 -6.59
N CYS A 9 19.76 -55.87 -6.87
CA CYS A 9 18.78 -55.06 -7.60
C CYS A 9 17.28 -55.22 -7.30
N PHE A 10 16.74 -54.24 -6.58
CA PHE A 10 15.40 -53.75 -6.88
C PHE A 10 15.47 -52.92 -8.16
N MET A 11 14.94 -53.48 -9.26
CA MET A 11 14.71 -52.76 -10.49
C MET A 11 13.47 -51.86 -10.36
N LEU A 12 13.72 -50.60 -10.70
CA LEU A 12 12.84 -49.64 -11.36
C LEU A 12 11.53 -50.21 -11.91
N VAL A 13 10.42 -49.61 -11.47
CA VAL A 13 9.26 -49.38 -12.34
C VAL A 13 9.09 -47.87 -12.43
N GLY A 14 9.53 -47.30 -13.55
CA GLY A 14 9.07 -45.99 -13.99
C GLY A 14 7.82 -46.16 -14.84
N CYS A 15 6.87 -45.26 -14.67
CA CYS A 15 6.00 -44.82 -15.75
C CYS A 15 5.87 -43.30 -15.68
N ASN A 16 6.05 -42.71 -16.85
CA ASN A 16 6.15 -41.32 -17.20
C ASN A 16 4.83 -40.90 -17.86
N SER A 17 4.20 -39.83 -17.37
CA SER A 17 3.23 -39.00 -18.12
C SER A 17 3.20 -37.63 -17.42
N SER A 18 3.96 -36.66 -17.91
CA SER A 18 3.54 -35.68 -18.92
C SER A 18 2.52 -34.68 -18.39
N GLY A 19 3.04 -33.50 -18.01
CA GLY A 19 2.37 -32.21 -18.15
C GLY A 19 1.30 -31.87 -17.13
N ASP A 20 1.67 -31.07 -16.13
CA ASP A 20 1.08 -29.73 -16.08
C ASP A 20 2.10 -28.76 -15.47
N GLY A 21 2.52 -27.80 -16.30
CA GLY A 21 3.35 -26.69 -15.87
C GLY A 21 2.45 -25.66 -15.24
N SER A 22 2.31 -25.72 -13.92
CA SER A 22 1.96 -24.56 -13.12
C SER A 22 3.16 -24.25 -12.24
N ASP A 23 4.08 -23.45 -12.79
CA ASP A 23 5.07 -22.72 -11.98
C ASP A 23 4.30 -21.71 -11.12
N SER A 24 3.64 -22.18 -10.07
CA SER A 24 3.50 -21.39 -8.87
C SER A 24 4.83 -21.52 -8.15
N GLU A 25 5.69 -20.52 -8.29
CA GLU A 25 6.84 -20.37 -7.39
C GLU A 25 6.29 -20.40 -5.96
N GLU A 26 6.47 -21.53 -5.27
CA GLU A 26 6.27 -21.59 -3.83
C GLU A 26 7.34 -20.71 -3.21
N VAL A 27 7.03 -19.42 -3.03
CA VAL A 27 7.87 -18.51 -2.27
C VAL A 27 7.89 -19.05 -0.84
N GLY A 28 9.01 -19.65 -0.43
CA GLY A 28 9.15 -20.30 0.87
C GLY A 28 8.90 -19.34 2.04
N ALA A 29 8.76 -19.88 3.26
CA ALA A 29 8.62 -19.06 4.47
C ALA A 29 9.82 -18.10 4.61
N PHE A 30 9.55 -16.83 4.93
CA PHE A 30 10.58 -15.84 5.24
C PHE A 30 11.13 -16.04 6.65
N ASP A 31 12.37 -15.59 6.89
CA ASP A 31 13.06 -15.74 8.18
C ASP A 31 12.88 -14.52 9.10
N LEU A 32 12.75 -13.33 8.52
CA LEU A 32 12.55 -12.07 9.24
C LEU A 32 11.42 -11.27 8.61
N LYS A 33 10.70 -10.52 9.44
CA LYS A 33 9.69 -9.56 9.01
C LYS A 33 9.66 -8.36 9.93
N GLY A 34 9.74 -7.16 9.36
CA GLY A 34 9.85 -5.96 10.18
C GLY A 34 9.96 -4.66 9.39
N LEU A 35 9.99 -3.55 10.13
CA LEU A 35 10.14 -2.21 9.57
C LEU A 35 11.61 -1.83 9.46
N ILE A 36 12.02 -1.25 8.34
CA ILE A 36 13.34 -0.62 8.21
C ILE A 36 13.39 0.60 9.15
N THR A 37 14.35 0.65 10.05
CA THR A 37 14.56 1.77 10.99
C THR A 37 15.78 2.61 10.62
N GLU A 38 16.76 2.05 9.91
CA GLU A 38 17.98 2.73 9.47
C GLU A 38 18.52 2.10 8.17
N ILE A 39 19.25 2.89 7.39
CA ILE A 39 20.02 2.40 6.23
C ILE A 39 21.49 2.75 6.48
N ASP A 40 22.38 1.78 6.33
CA ASP A 40 23.81 1.99 6.57
C ASP A 40 24.38 3.06 5.63
N GLN A 41 25.31 3.88 6.13
CA GLN A 41 25.94 4.96 5.38
C GLN A 41 26.77 4.46 4.20
N ALA A 42 27.28 3.22 4.28
CA ALA A 42 27.98 2.59 3.16
C ALA A 42 27.02 2.08 2.07
N GLY A 43 25.71 2.08 2.32
CA GLY A 43 24.69 1.66 1.35
C GLY A 43 24.80 0.18 1.00
N ASN A 44 25.00 -0.69 1.99
CA ASN A 44 25.04 -2.14 1.78
C ASN A 44 24.27 -2.94 2.84
N ALA A 45 23.58 -2.28 3.77
CA ALA A 45 22.77 -2.93 4.79
C ALA A 45 21.58 -2.06 5.22
N VAL A 46 20.52 -2.72 5.68
CA VAL A 46 19.36 -2.08 6.33
C VAL A 46 19.26 -2.57 7.77
N LEU A 47 18.90 -1.70 8.69
CA LEU A 47 18.50 -2.06 10.04
C LEU A 47 16.98 -2.23 10.03
N MET A 48 16.48 -3.38 10.50
CA MET A 48 15.05 -3.62 10.63
C MET A 48 14.67 -4.00 12.06
N ASP A 49 13.44 -3.67 12.47
CA ASP A 49 12.84 -4.08 13.74
C ASP A 49 11.90 -5.27 13.52
N ASP A 50 12.38 -6.47 13.85
CA ASP A 50 11.67 -7.74 13.74
C ASP A 50 11.04 -8.13 15.09
N GLU A 51 9.79 -8.58 15.08
CA GLU A 51 9.04 -8.87 16.31
C GLU A 51 9.70 -9.96 17.19
N THR A 52 10.42 -10.90 16.58
CA THR A 52 11.01 -12.05 17.28
C THR A 52 12.46 -11.78 17.69
N ASN A 53 13.23 -11.12 16.82
CA ASN A 53 14.67 -10.93 16.96
C ASN A 53 15.06 -9.52 17.42
N GLY A 54 14.11 -8.58 17.46
CA GLY A 54 14.37 -7.16 17.72
C GLY A 54 15.10 -6.50 16.55
N LEU A 55 16.06 -5.62 16.86
CA LEU A 55 16.83 -4.93 15.83
C LEU A 55 17.84 -5.87 15.15
N VAL A 56 17.77 -5.95 13.82
CA VAL A 56 18.64 -6.79 12.98
C VAL A 56 19.25 -5.97 11.85
N TRP A 57 20.58 -5.97 11.77
CA TRP A 57 21.31 -5.49 10.58
C TRP A 57 21.32 -6.57 9.51
N VAL A 58 20.71 -6.27 8.36
CA VAL A 58 20.61 -7.17 7.21
C VAL A 58 21.52 -6.67 6.08
N SER A 59 22.57 -7.43 5.79
CA SER A 59 23.50 -7.13 4.68
C SER A 59 22.89 -7.50 3.33
N VAL A 60 23.02 -6.59 2.35
CA VAL A 60 22.49 -6.72 0.99
C VAL A 60 23.64 -6.96 0.01
N LYS A 61 23.63 -8.11 -0.67
CA LYS A 61 24.76 -8.55 -1.52
C LYS A 61 25.02 -7.65 -2.74
N LYS A 62 24.03 -6.90 -3.20
CA LYS A 62 24.12 -6.02 -4.38
C LYS A 62 23.86 -4.58 -3.94
N PRO A 63 24.88 -3.75 -3.71
CA PRO A 63 24.71 -2.37 -3.26
C PRO A 63 23.80 -1.53 -4.17
N ASP A 64 23.85 -1.73 -5.49
CA ASP A 64 22.95 -1.06 -6.45
C ASP A 64 21.46 -1.39 -6.22
N SER A 65 21.15 -2.46 -5.47
CA SER A 65 19.77 -2.79 -5.07
C SER A 65 19.31 -2.03 -3.83
N MET A 66 20.15 -1.16 -3.26
CA MET A 66 19.80 -0.37 -2.07
C MET A 66 18.93 0.84 -2.38
N GLU A 67 18.92 1.30 -3.63
CA GLU A 67 18.12 2.45 -4.08
C GLU A 67 16.60 2.27 -3.86
N ARG A 68 16.13 1.02 -3.77
CA ARG A 68 14.71 0.71 -3.52
C ARG A 68 14.31 0.76 -2.05
N PHE A 69 15.28 0.82 -1.13
CA PHE A 69 15.00 0.76 0.30
C PHE A 69 14.85 2.14 0.93
N GLN A 70 13.90 2.27 1.85
CA GLN A 70 13.61 3.50 2.58
C GLN A 70 13.29 3.19 4.04
N VAL A 71 13.68 4.09 4.94
CA VAL A 71 13.31 4.00 6.36
C VAL A 71 11.79 4.04 6.50
N GLY A 72 11.25 3.07 7.23
CA GLY A 72 9.83 2.85 7.49
C GLY A 72 9.15 1.88 6.50
N GLN A 73 9.87 1.27 5.56
CA GLN A 73 9.33 0.17 4.74
C GLN A 73 9.15 -1.09 5.61
N GLU A 74 8.03 -1.79 5.46
CA GLU A 74 7.92 -3.16 5.96
C GLU A 74 8.51 -4.10 4.93
N ILE A 75 9.45 -4.93 5.35
CA ILE A 75 10.12 -5.90 4.50
C ILE A 75 10.02 -7.30 5.10
N VAL A 76 10.13 -8.30 4.22
CA VAL A 76 10.42 -9.68 4.59
C VAL A 76 11.77 -10.08 4.03
N VAL A 77 12.53 -10.85 4.79
CA VAL A 77 13.89 -11.26 4.43
C VAL A 77 13.99 -12.77 4.50
N TRP A 78 14.53 -13.35 3.43
CA TRP A 78 15.10 -14.69 3.44
C TRP A 78 16.59 -14.55 3.67
N THR A 79 17.09 -15.23 4.69
CA THR A 79 18.47 -15.13 5.14
C THR A 79 19.34 -16.21 4.51
N GLU A 80 20.58 -15.86 4.20
CA GLU A 80 21.63 -16.83 3.91
C GLU A 80 22.24 -17.29 5.23
N GLY A 81 21.85 -18.48 5.68
CA GLY A 81 22.38 -19.09 6.90
C GLY A 81 21.73 -18.53 8.17
N ALA A 82 22.41 -18.69 9.30
CA ALA A 82 21.85 -18.35 10.60
C ALA A 82 21.94 -16.84 10.90
N ILE A 83 20.93 -16.33 11.62
CA ILE A 83 20.98 -15.02 12.26
C ILE A 83 22.03 -15.07 13.39
N ARG A 84 22.99 -14.14 13.36
CA ARG A 84 24.09 -14.08 14.31
C ARG A 84 23.64 -13.33 15.57
N GLU A 85 23.68 -14.04 16.69
CA GLU A 85 23.38 -13.50 18.02
C GLU A 85 24.37 -12.38 18.39
N SER A 86 23.90 -11.14 18.31
CA SER A 86 24.62 -9.90 18.65
C SER A 86 23.59 -8.80 18.92
N TYR A 87 24.03 -7.59 19.29
CA TYR A 87 23.13 -6.46 19.50
C TYR A 87 23.62 -5.19 18.77
N PRO A 88 22.91 -4.70 17.73
CA PRO A 88 21.83 -5.38 17.00
C PRO A 88 22.26 -6.75 16.43
N ALA A 89 21.30 -7.66 16.22
CA ALA A 89 21.57 -8.95 15.58
C ALA A 89 22.05 -8.75 14.13
N GLN A 90 22.67 -9.75 13.53
CA GLN A 90 23.20 -9.62 12.15
C GLN A 90 22.76 -10.78 11.26
N ALA A 91 22.32 -10.46 10.05
CA ALA A 91 21.94 -11.43 9.03
C ALA A 91 22.47 -11.01 7.65
N THR A 92 22.56 -11.96 6.73
CA THR A 92 22.85 -11.71 5.31
C THR A 92 21.61 -12.08 4.51
N ALA A 93 21.14 -11.19 3.64
CA ALA A 93 19.97 -11.50 2.82
C ALA A 93 20.33 -12.41 1.63
N LEU A 94 19.55 -13.48 1.49
CA LEU A 94 19.38 -14.22 0.24
C LEU A 94 18.41 -13.48 -0.69
N ASN A 95 17.27 -13.05 -0.14
CA ASN A 95 16.26 -12.24 -0.84
C ASN A 95 15.59 -11.25 0.13
N ILE A 96 15.10 -10.12 -0.40
CA ILE A 96 14.32 -9.14 0.35
C ILE A 96 13.14 -8.70 -0.49
N GLU A 97 11.93 -8.79 0.05
CA GLU A 97 10.72 -8.25 -0.57
C GLU A 97 10.17 -7.09 0.26
N ILE A 98 9.72 -6.05 -0.43
CA ILE A 98 9.03 -4.91 0.18
C ILE A 98 7.56 -5.27 0.27
N ILE A 99 7.04 -5.33 1.49
CA ILE A 99 5.64 -5.64 1.79
C ILE A 99 4.80 -4.36 1.83
N SER A 100 5.36 -3.29 2.38
CA SER A 100 4.75 -1.96 2.35
C SER A 100 5.80 -0.86 2.33
N THR A 101 5.46 0.27 1.71
CA THR A 101 6.30 1.47 1.68
C THR A 101 5.92 2.44 2.79
N PRO A 102 6.87 3.16 3.40
CA PRO A 102 6.60 4.18 4.39
C PRO A 102 5.74 5.23 3.75
N GLN A 103 4.57 5.43 4.34
CA GLN A 103 3.54 6.34 3.88
C GLN A 103 3.91 7.82 4.13
N SER A 104 5.18 8.19 3.90
CA SER A 104 5.78 9.47 4.27
C SER A 104 6.43 10.24 3.11
N GLU A 105 6.53 9.68 1.91
CA GLU A 105 7.05 10.37 0.70
C GLU A 105 6.13 10.19 -0.52
N LEU A 106 4.84 9.94 -0.27
CA LEU A 106 3.80 10.15 -1.26
C LEU A 106 2.78 11.10 -0.63
N ASN A 107 3.10 12.40 -0.62
CA ASN A 107 2.07 13.42 -0.52
C ASN A 107 1.24 13.38 -1.80
N HIS A 108 0.45 12.31 -1.95
CA HIS A 108 -0.57 12.19 -2.99
C HIS A 108 -1.53 13.37 -2.86
N LEU A 109 -1.79 13.86 -1.64
CA LEU A 109 -2.69 15.00 -1.41
C LEU A 109 -2.11 16.29 -2.02
N ILE A 110 -2.77 16.78 -3.06
CA ILE A 110 -2.40 18.02 -3.78
C ILE A 110 -3.32 19.20 -3.47
N ALA A 111 -4.54 18.94 -2.98
CA ALA A 111 -5.45 19.99 -2.53
C ALA A 111 -6.44 19.48 -1.47
N SER A 112 -6.88 20.39 -0.61
CA SER A 112 -7.91 20.11 0.40
C SER A 112 -8.69 21.40 0.71
N GLU A 113 -9.97 21.43 0.40
CA GLU A 113 -10.81 22.62 0.58
C GLU A 113 -12.19 22.29 1.16
N LYS A 114 -12.84 23.27 1.79
CA LYS A 114 -14.17 23.13 2.40
C LYS A 114 -15.29 23.35 1.39
N THR A 115 -15.23 22.64 0.28
CA THR A 115 -16.15 22.75 -0.85
C THR A 115 -16.66 21.37 -1.25
N LEU A 116 -17.84 21.32 -1.89
CA LEU A 116 -18.42 20.14 -2.50
C LEU A 116 -19.32 20.61 -3.66
N PRO A 117 -19.60 19.74 -4.66
CA PRO A 117 -20.61 20.04 -5.66
C PRO A 117 -22.00 20.23 -5.03
N ASP A 118 -22.78 21.19 -5.54
CA ASP A 118 -24.17 21.41 -5.10
C ASP A 118 -25.04 20.16 -5.24
N SER A 119 -24.74 19.32 -6.23
CA SER A 119 -25.40 18.03 -6.50
C SER A 119 -24.81 16.86 -5.71
N PHE A 120 -23.99 17.10 -4.67
CA PHE A 120 -23.29 16.05 -3.92
C PHE A 120 -24.23 14.94 -3.44
N SER A 121 -25.36 15.27 -2.81
CA SER A 121 -26.27 14.27 -2.26
C SER A 121 -26.95 13.39 -3.31
N GLU A 122 -26.96 13.79 -4.58
CA GLU A 122 -27.48 13.01 -5.70
C GLU A 122 -26.40 12.13 -6.32
N LEU A 123 -25.18 12.65 -6.43
CA LEU A 123 -24.06 11.97 -7.07
C LEU A 123 -23.31 11.01 -6.14
N ALA A 124 -23.36 11.23 -4.83
CA ALA A 124 -22.53 10.52 -3.87
C ALA A 124 -22.98 9.06 -3.69
N PHE A 125 -21.98 8.18 -3.55
CA PHE A 125 -22.17 6.84 -3.02
C PHE A 125 -22.67 6.94 -1.57
N LYS A 126 -23.73 6.21 -1.23
CA LYS A 126 -24.32 6.19 0.11
C LYS A 126 -24.11 4.84 0.75
N ARG A 127 -23.59 4.82 1.98
CA ARG A 127 -23.52 3.58 2.76
C ARG A 127 -24.94 3.04 2.98
N LYS A 128 -25.09 1.72 2.86
CA LYS A 128 -26.37 1.02 3.11
C LYS A 128 -26.62 0.76 4.59
N THR A 129 -25.59 0.88 5.43
CA THR A 129 -25.64 0.63 6.86
C THR A 129 -25.17 1.85 7.63
N ALA A 130 -25.67 1.99 8.86
CA ALA A 130 -25.26 3.08 9.75
C ALA A 130 -23.75 2.99 10.07
N PRO A 131 -23.07 4.13 10.27
CA PRO A 131 -23.52 5.48 9.93
C PRO A 131 -23.67 5.70 8.40
N PHE A 132 -24.73 6.39 7.97
CA PHE A 132 -25.10 6.56 6.55
C PHE A 132 -24.27 7.64 5.82
N HIS A 133 -22.95 7.55 5.90
CA HIS A 133 -22.05 8.49 5.24
C HIS A 133 -22.22 8.47 3.71
N GLN A 134 -21.91 9.60 3.11
CA GLN A 134 -21.92 9.84 1.68
C GLN A 134 -20.50 10.17 1.21
N TYR A 135 -20.10 9.60 0.08
CA TYR A 135 -18.78 9.82 -0.52
C TYR A 135 -18.94 10.07 -2.00
N LEU A 136 -18.31 11.13 -2.53
CA LEU A 136 -18.25 11.38 -3.97
C LEU A 136 -16.82 11.22 -4.45
N VAL A 137 -16.56 10.10 -5.12
CA VAL A 137 -15.26 9.80 -5.71
C VAL A 137 -15.35 9.97 -7.22
N LYS A 138 -14.43 10.76 -7.77
CA LYS A 138 -14.23 10.96 -9.22
C LYS A 138 -12.75 10.91 -9.53
N ASN A 139 -12.40 10.61 -10.77
CA ASN A 139 -11.03 10.67 -11.24
C ASN A 139 -10.95 11.44 -12.56
N ALA A 140 -9.79 12.01 -12.85
CA ALA A 140 -9.43 12.59 -14.13
C ALA A 140 -8.09 12.03 -14.58
N ASP A 141 -8.05 11.50 -15.80
CA ASP A 141 -6.84 10.98 -16.45
C ASP A 141 -6.28 11.93 -17.53
N ASN A 142 -6.90 13.10 -17.68
CA ASN A 142 -6.47 14.11 -18.63
C ASN A 142 -6.78 15.55 -18.13
N SER A 143 -6.11 16.52 -18.75
CA SER A 143 -6.22 17.94 -18.36
C SER A 143 -7.63 18.53 -18.50
N SER A 144 -8.44 18.05 -19.46
CA SER A 144 -9.79 18.58 -19.66
C SER A 144 -10.70 18.13 -18.51
N GLU A 145 -10.74 16.83 -18.24
CA GLU A 145 -11.52 16.27 -17.13
C GLU A 145 -11.08 16.83 -15.78
N PHE A 146 -9.78 17.02 -15.59
CA PHE A 146 -9.24 17.59 -14.36
C PHE A 146 -9.79 18.99 -14.10
N LYS A 147 -9.84 19.85 -15.13
CA LYS A 147 -10.40 21.20 -15.05
C LYS A 147 -11.90 21.18 -14.79
N ASP A 148 -12.63 20.30 -15.48
CA ASP A 148 -14.07 20.16 -15.31
C ASP A 148 -14.42 19.69 -13.89
N LEU A 149 -13.68 18.71 -13.35
CA LEU A 149 -13.83 18.25 -11.98
C LEU A 149 -13.40 19.31 -10.96
N TRP A 150 -12.30 20.03 -11.19
CA TRP A 150 -11.89 21.13 -10.31
C TRP A 150 -12.99 22.17 -10.13
N HIS A 151 -13.65 22.53 -11.24
CA HIS A 151 -14.80 23.42 -11.23
C HIS A 151 -16.05 22.79 -10.57
N LEU A 152 -16.36 21.53 -10.89
CA LEU A 152 -17.49 20.80 -10.30
C LEU A 152 -17.41 20.74 -8.77
N TYR A 153 -16.22 20.49 -8.22
CA TYR A 153 -15.98 20.45 -6.78
C TYR A 153 -15.84 21.85 -6.15
N GLY A 154 -15.90 22.91 -6.96
CA GLY A 154 -15.86 24.30 -6.51
C GLY A 154 -14.53 24.70 -5.86
N LEU A 155 -13.43 24.09 -6.26
CA LEU A 155 -12.11 24.37 -5.70
C LEU A 155 -11.64 25.77 -6.15
N GLU A 156 -11.28 26.61 -5.19
CA GLU A 156 -10.93 28.02 -5.43
C GLU A 156 -9.42 28.24 -5.49
N THR A 157 -8.63 27.29 -4.99
CA THR A 157 -7.18 27.38 -5.10
C THR A 157 -6.71 27.24 -6.54
N GLY A 158 -5.49 27.71 -6.80
CA GLY A 158 -4.88 27.63 -8.13
C GLY A 158 -4.75 26.18 -8.58
N LEU A 159 -5.18 25.92 -9.82
CA LEU A 159 -5.10 24.60 -10.44
C LEU A 159 -3.62 24.15 -10.51
N PRO A 160 -3.22 23.05 -9.83
CA PRO A 160 -1.85 22.57 -9.87
C PRO A 160 -1.50 21.99 -11.24
N GLU A 161 -0.21 21.98 -11.55
CA GLU A 161 0.31 21.30 -12.74
C GLU A 161 0.40 19.79 -12.48
N ILE A 162 -0.07 18.98 -13.44
CA ILE A 162 -0.15 17.53 -13.35
C ILE A 162 0.41 16.93 -14.64
N ASN A 163 1.26 15.90 -14.51
CA ASN A 163 1.73 15.14 -15.65
C ASN A 163 0.81 13.94 -15.92
N PHE A 164 -0.20 14.12 -16.78
CA PHE A 164 -1.20 13.07 -17.03
C PHE A 164 -0.65 11.83 -17.76
N ASP A 165 0.55 11.90 -18.33
CA ASP A 165 1.22 10.71 -18.88
C ASP A 165 1.65 9.75 -17.76
N GLU A 166 1.87 10.26 -16.55
CA GLU A 166 2.36 9.51 -15.39
C GLU A 166 1.34 9.44 -14.24
N GLU A 167 0.39 10.37 -14.17
CA GLU A 167 -0.48 10.57 -13.01
C GLU A 167 -1.98 10.62 -13.36
N VAL A 168 -2.81 9.96 -12.54
CA VAL A 168 -4.26 10.19 -12.45
C VAL A 168 -4.55 11.06 -11.24
N VAL A 169 -5.55 11.93 -11.36
CA VAL A 169 -6.06 12.71 -10.22
C VAL A 169 -7.34 12.09 -9.68
N LEU A 170 -7.39 11.85 -8.36
CA LEU A 170 -8.57 11.43 -7.62
C LEU A 170 -9.16 12.59 -6.82
N PHE A 171 -10.47 12.82 -6.97
CA PHE A 171 -11.24 13.74 -6.16
C PHE A 171 -12.11 12.95 -5.19
N ILE A 172 -12.05 13.31 -3.90
CA ILE A 172 -12.84 12.67 -2.84
C ILE A 172 -13.59 13.75 -2.07
N GLY A 173 -14.90 13.77 -2.24
CA GLY A 173 -15.82 14.63 -1.52
C GLY A 173 -16.48 13.91 -0.36
N VAL A 174 -16.46 14.51 0.83
CA VAL A 174 -17.07 14.01 2.07
C VAL A 174 -17.74 15.15 2.84
N GLN A 175 -18.56 14.80 3.83
CA GLN A 175 -19.05 15.75 4.82
C GLN A 175 -18.36 15.49 6.17
N GLU A 176 -17.92 16.56 6.81
CA GLU A 176 -17.27 16.55 8.12
C GLU A 176 -18.08 17.36 9.14
N SER A 177 -17.81 17.16 10.43
CA SER A 177 -18.30 18.06 11.47
C SER A 177 -17.55 19.38 11.39
N GLY A 178 -18.27 20.50 11.35
CA GLY A 178 -17.65 21.82 11.33
C GLY A 178 -16.93 22.17 12.63
N SER A 179 -17.33 21.58 13.76
CA SER A 179 -16.61 21.74 15.04
C SER A 179 -15.45 20.76 15.21
N CYS A 180 -15.40 19.69 14.41
CA CYS A 180 -14.35 18.68 14.42
C CYS A 180 -13.88 18.38 12.98
N PRO A 181 -13.30 19.38 12.28
CA PRO A 181 -12.80 19.15 10.93
C PRO A 181 -11.66 18.14 10.97
N TYR A 182 -11.48 17.36 9.91
CA TYR A 182 -10.39 16.40 9.85
C TYR A 182 -9.04 17.12 9.99
N THR A 183 -8.22 16.66 10.94
CA THR A 183 -6.91 17.26 11.26
C THR A 183 -5.80 16.71 10.39
N ASN A 184 -5.94 15.45 9.96
CA ASN A 184 -5.02 14.82 9.05
C ASN A 184 -5.76 13.90 8.08
N VAL A 185 -5.15 13.69 6.92
CA VAL A 185 -5.59 12.71 5.95
C VAL A 185 -4.40 11.86 5.53
N GLU A 186 -4.46 10.59 5.89
CA GLU A 186 -3.45 9.62 5.51
C GLU A 186 -3.92 8.89 4.26
N SER A 187 -3.07 8.81 3.23
CA SER A 187 -3.42 8.11 1.99
C SER A 187 -2.32 7.17 1.51
N GLY A 188 -2.70 6.06 0.90
CA GLY A 188 -1.75 5.05 0.45
C GLY A 188 -2.41 3.97 -0.40
N ILE A 189 -1.62 3.14 -1.05
CA ILE A 189 -2.12 2.06 -1.91
C ILE A 189 -2.00 0.74 -1.19
N SER A 190 -3.09 -0.04 -1.20
CA SER A 190 -3.08 -1.42 -0.77
C SER A 190 -3.13 -2.33 -1.99
N ALA A 191 -1.96 -2.80 -2.43
CA ALA A 191 -1.83 -3.66 -3.61
C ALA A 191 -2.65 -4.96 -3.47
N GLY A 192 -2.57 -5.63 -2.31
CA GLY A 192 -3.33 -6.85 -2.05
C GLY A 192 -4.85 -6.66 -2.03
N LYS A 193 -5.33 -5.48 -1.65
CA LYS A 193 -6.76 -5.14 -1.66
C LYS A 193 -7.21 -4.44 -2.93
N LYS A 194 -6.31 -4.13 -3.87
CA LYS A 194 -6.58 -3.32 -5.07
C LYS A 194 -7.35 -2.03 -4.75
N SER A 195 -6.94 -1.33 -3.68
CA SER A 195 -7.61 -0.11 -3.22
C SER A 195 -6.65 1.04 -2.93
N PHE A 196 -7.10 2.25 -3.27
CA PHE A 196 -6.51 3.48 -2.74
C PHE A 196 -7.16 3.75 -1.38
N ASN A 197 -6.38 3.71 -0.32
CA ASN A 197 -6.87 3.90 1.05
C ASN A 197 -6.73 5.36 1.45
N VAL A 198 -7.76 5.88 2.09
CA VAL A 198 -7.80 7.23 2.66
C VAL A 198 -8.36 7.12 4.07
N THR A 199 -7.58 7.52 5.06
CA THR A 199 -8.00 7.56 6.46
C THR A 199 -8.21 9.01 6.86
N LEU A 200 -9.42 9.32 7.30
CA LEU A 200 -9.81 10.65 7.77
C LEU A 200 -9.69 10.70 9.29
N VAL A 201 -8.76 11.53 9.79
CA VAL A 201 -8.46 11.61 11.23
C VAL A 201 -9.28 12.73 11.86
N GLU A 202 -10.20 12.35 12.74
CA GLU A 202 -11.04 13.30 13.49
C GLU A 202 -10.33 13.74 14.78
N PRO A 203 -10.39 15.04 15.14
CA PRO A 203 -9.98 15.48 16.45
C PRO A 203 -10.99 14.93 17.47
N GLY A 204 -10.50 14.23 18.50
CA GLY A 204 -11.37 13.74 19.58
C GLY A 204 -12.11 14.88 20.28
N GLY A 205 -13.34 14.64 20.75
CA GLY A 205 -14.13 15.62 21.50
C GLY A 205 -15.64 15.54 21.24
N ASN A 206 -16.37 16.57 21.70
CA ASN A 206 -17.79 16.71 21.41
C ASN A 206 -17.98 17.42 20.07
N CYS A 207 -18.32 16.65 19.04
CA CYS A 207 -18.50 17.14 17.68
C CYS A 207 -19.96 17.47 17.37
N THR A 208 -20.20 18.55 16.64
CA THR A 208 -21.52 18.89 16.11
C THR A 208 -21.85 18.00 14.90
N ALA A 209 -23.13 17.67 14.72
CA ALA A 209 -23.61 16.85 13.61
C ALA A 209 -23.90 17.68 12.34
N ASP A 210 -23.28 18.85 12.21
CA ASP A 210 -23.38 19.66 10.99
C ASP A 210 -22.59 18.98 9.87
N ALA A 211 -23.14 18.99 8.66
CA ALA A 211 -22.58 18.28 7.51
C ALA A 211 -21.76 19.25 6.64
N THR A 212 -20.66 19.75 7.18
CA THR A 212 -19.79 20.73 6.52
C THR A 212 -19.08 20.07 5.31
N PRO A 213 -19.09 20.71 4.12
CA PRO A 213 -18.40 20.20 2.93
C PRO A 213 -16.88 20.05 3.12
N ARG A 214 -16.31 18.97 2.57
CA ARG A 214 -14.87 18.78 2.47
C ARG A 214 -14.49 18.01 1.22
N THR A 215 -13.53 18.52 0.46
CA THR A 215 -12.94 17.86 -0.70
C THR A 215 -11.44 17.66 -0.49
N PHE A 216 -10.96 16.49 -0.90
CA PHE A 216 -9.55 16.14 -0.98
C PHE A 216 -9.21 15.75 -2.42
N VAL A 217 -8.07 16.21 -2.90
CA VAL A 217 -7.58 15.89 -4.24
C VAL A 217 -6.25 15.19 -4.12
N PHE A 218 -6.13 14.02 -4.73
CA PHE A 218 -4.93 13.21 -4.71
C PHE A 218 -4.38 13.01 -6.11
N LYS A 219 -3.06 13.03 -6.28
CA LYS A 219 -2.37 12.47 -7.44
C LYS A 219 -2.00 11.03 -7.15
N VAL A 220 -2.12 10.16 -8.15
CA VAL A 220 -1.79 8.73 -8.06
C VAL A 220 -1.06 8.35 -9.33
N ASP A 221 0.02 7.59 -9.21
CA ASP A 221 0.74 7.02 -10.36
C ASP A 221 -0.20 6.19 -11.25
N ASN A 222 -0.11 6.38 -12.56
CA ASN A 222 -0.96 5.73 -13.57
C ASN A 222 -0.89 4.20 -13.47
N ASP A 223 0.31 3.63 -13.38
CA ASP A 223 0.51 2.18 -13.31
C ASP A 223 -0.07 1.57 -12.04
N GLN A 224 -0.07 2.33 -10.95
CA GLN A 224 -0.73 1.95 -9.71
C GLN A 224 -2.25 2.10 -9.82
N PHE A 225 -2.74 3.21 -10.36
CA PHE A 225 -4.17 3.50 -10.51
C PHE A 225 -4.89 2.43 -11.34
N MET A 226 -4.29 1.97 -12.43
CA MET A 226 -4.85 0.94 -13.31
C MET A 226 -5.09 -0.41 -12.62
N LYS A 227 -4.43 -0.66 -11.48
CA LYS A 227 -4.58 -1.87 -10.65
C LYS A 227 -5.68 -1.72 -9.59
N LEU A 228 -6.22 -0.52 -9.40
CA LEU A 228 -7.22 -0.23 -8.39
C LEU A 228 -8.64 -0.55 -8.88
N GLU A 229 -9.46 -1.09 -7.99
CA GLU A 229 -10.88 -1.36 -8.23
C GLU A 229 -11.78 -0.42 -7.43
N SER A 230 -11.25 0.18 -6.35
CA SER A 230 -12.02 1.00 -5.41
C SER A 230 -11.14 1.98 -4.64
N VAL A 231 -11.78 2.99 -4.05
CA VAL A 231 -11.21 3.81 -2.97
C VAL A 231 -11.78 3.32 -1.63
N SER A 232 -10.91 3.02 -0.67
CA SER A 232 -11.28 2.63 0.70
C SER A 232 -11.17 3.84 1.61
N ILE A 233 -12.29 4.35 2.10
CA ILE A 233 -12.34 5.53 2.96
C ILE A 233 -12.64 5.06 4.38
N THR A 234 -11.70 5.27 5.29
CA THR A 234 -11.86 5.01 6.72
C THR A 234 -12.24 6.30 7.44
N GLN A 235 -13.44 6.31 8.01
CA GLN A 235 -13.99 7.41 8.79
C GLN A 235 -14.50 6.87 10.13
N SER A 236 -14.10 7.50 11.24
CA SER A 236 -14.48 7.08 12.60
C SER A 236 -14.24 5.59 12.87
N GLY A 237 -13.14 5.04 12.34
CA GLY A 237 -12.76 3.62 12.46
C GLY A 237 -13.55 2.66 11.57
N ILE A 238 -14.39 3.17 10.68
CA ILE A 238 -15.21 2.37 9.77
C ILE A 238 -14.71 2.53 8.34
N ASP A 239 -14.29 1.42 7.74
CA ASP A 239 -13.85 1.35 6.35
C ASP A 239 -15.05 1.23 5.39
N THR A 240 -15.06 2.04 4.34
CA THR A 240 -16.07 2.02 3.28
C THR A 240 -15.40 1.99 1.91
N ARG A 241 -15.75 0.99 1.11
CA ARG A 241 -15.23 0.85 -0.25
C ARG A 241 -16.18 1.49 -1.26
N VAL A 242 -15.68 2.52 -1.93
CA VAL A 242 -16.35 3.21 -3.04
C VAL A 242 -15.76 2.68 -4.36
N PRO A 243 -16.55 2.04 -5.22
CA PRO A 243 -16.06 1.57 -6.52
C PRO A 243 -15.56 2.73 -7.40
N LEU A 244 -14.48 2.51 -8.16
CA LEU A 244 -13.99 3.45 -9.17
C LEU A 244 -14.67 3.29 -10.55
N LYS A 245 -15.52 2.26 -10.69
CA LYS A 245 -16.27 1.91 -11.91
C LYS A 245 -17.74 1.66 -11.60
#